data_AF-A0A838KEN7-F1
#
_entry.id   AF-A0A838KEN7-F1
#
_cell.length_a   1.000
_cell.length_b   1.000
_cell.length_c   1.000
_cell.angle_alpha   90.00
_cell.angle_beta   90.00
_cell.angle_gamma   90.00
#
_symmetry.space_group_name_H-M   'P 1'
#
loop_
_entity.id
_entity.type
_entity.pdbx_description
1 polymer ?
#
loop_
_entity_poly.entity_id
_entity_poly.type
_entity_poly.pdbx_seq_one_letter_code
_entity_poly.pdbx_strand_id
1 'polypeptide(L)'
;MSSRWALVAVATVLGLALLALVVVLTPWRPLGGVAIEAAQPMLDFTKQQIAREDAYHSAVRPPGYASLVVSLMVALALGLTPLGARVVERAAAPLGGGWVWQVLLGAVALTLVGRALTLPWDAWAESVRRRYGLSTRSWGGWVADVAKGYGVGLVLTMVVLLVVVGLARWSSQWWWALGAAIGAVLVAVVSFAYPVVVEPVFNKFE
;
A
#
# COMPACT_ATOMS: atom_id res chain seq x y z
N MET A 1 14.57 -36.63 9.24
CA MET A 1 13.63 -35.52 9.43
C MET A 1 13.09 -35.10 8.07
N SER A 2 11.78 -35.12 7.86
CA SER A 2 11.21 -34.74 6.55
C SER A 2 11.54 -33.28 6.22
N SER A 3 11.84 -32.97 4.96
CA SER A 3 12.15 -31.62 4.45
C SER A 3 11.21 -30.51 4.97
N ARG A 4 9.93 -30.84 5.23
CA ARG A 4 8.95 -29.92 5.84
C ARG A 4 9.32 -29.41 7.24
N TRP A 5 9.86 -30.26 8.12
CA TRP A 5 10.26 -29.87 9.47
C TRP A 5 11.50 -28.99 9.47
N ALA A 6 12.42 -29.20 8.53
CA ALA A 6 13.58 -28.33 8.35
C ALA A 6 13.16 -26.92 7.88
N LEU A 7 12.20 -26.82 6.94
CA LEU A 7 11.65 -25.55 6.49
C LEU A 7 10.93 -24.79 7.61
N VAL A 8 10.11 -25.49 8.41
CA VAL A 8 9.43 -24.89 9.56
C VAL A 8 10.46 -24.41 10.60
N ALA A 9 11.50 -25.19 10.88
CA ALA A 9 12.55 -24.79 11.81
C ALA A 9 13.30 -23.54 11.32
N VAL A 10 13.71 -23.50 10.05
CA VAL A 10 14.39 -22.33 9.45
C VAL A 10 13.48 -21.10 9.48
N ALA A 11 12.23 -21.22 9.06
CA ALA A 11 11.27 -20.11 9.09
C ALA A 11 11.04 -19.59 10.52
N THR A 12 10.96 -20.49 11.50
CA THR A 12 10.81 -20.14 12.91
C THR A 12 12.04 -19.39 13.43
N VAL A 13 13.25 -19.90 13.13
CA VAL A 13 14.50 -19.24 13.54
C VAL A 13 14.62 -17.85 12.92
N LEU A 14 14.35 -17.72 11.62
CA LEU A 14 14.36 -16.42 10.95
C LEU A 14 13.30 -15.47 11.51
N GLY A 15 12.10 -15.97 11.79
CA GLY A 15 11.02 -15.18 12.39
C GLY A 15 11.37 -14.69 13.81
N LEU A 16 11.95 -15.55 14.64
CA LEU A 16 12.42 -15.20 15.98
C LEU A 16 13.60 -14.23 15.93
N ALA A 17 14.55 -14.42 15.02
CA ALA A 17 15.67 -13.51 14.82
C ALA A 17 15.18 -12.12 14.38
N LEU A 18 14.23 -12.06 13.45
CA LEU A 18 13.59 -10.80 13.04
C LEU A 18 12.86 -10.15 14.21
N LEU A 19 12.07 -10.91 14.98
CA LEU A 19 11.38 -10.39 16.15
C LEU A 19 12.37 -9.82 17.18
N ALA A 20 13.46 -10.54 17.45
CA ALA A 20 14.51 -10.09 18.35
C ALA A 20 15.17 -8.80 17.84
N LEU A 21 15.50 -8.73 16.55
CA LEU A 21 16.03 -7.52 15.92
C LEU A 21 15.05 -6.36 16.06
N VAL A 22 13.76 -6.56 15.79
CA VAL A 22 12.73 -5.52 15.96
C VAL A 22 12.66 -5.09 17.42
N VAL A 23 12.59 -6.01 18.38
CA VAL A 23 12.50 -5.66 19.81
C VAL A 23 13.75 -4.92 20.29
N VAL A 24 14.95 -5.32 19.85
CA VAL A 24 16.22 -4.72 20.30
C VAL A 24 16.51 -3.39 19.61
N LEU A 25 16.29 -3.31 18.29
CA LEU A 25 16.64 -2.14 17.50
C LEU A 25 15.55 -1.08 17.49
N THR A 26 14.30 -1.42 17.82
CA THR A 26 13.22 -0.43 17.93
C THR A 26 13.41 0.36 19.22
N PRO A 27 13.62 1.69 19.14
CA PRO A 27 13.66 2.52 20.33
C PRO A 27 12.23 2.66 20.90
N TRP A 28 11.81 1.73 21.75
CA TRP A 28 10.48 1.73 22.39
C TRP A 28 10.20 2.96 23.25
N ARG A 29 11.25 3.70 23.61
CA ARG A 29 11.18 4.99 24.32
C ARG A 29 11.97 6.02 23.53
N PRO A 30 11.48 6.45 22.36
CA PRO A 30 12.25 7.34 21.49
C PRO A 30 12.54 8.70 22.16
N LEU A 31 11.73 9.08 23.15
CA LEU A 31 11.88 10.32 23.92
C LEU A 31 12.55 10.14 25.30
N GLY A 32 13.11 8.95 25.61
CA GLY A 32 14.01 8.79 26.77
C GLY A 32 13.39 9.07 28.15
N GLY A 33 12.35 8.34 28.56
CA GLY A 33 11.85 8.38 29.94
C GLY A 33 11.08 9.64 30.34
N VAL A 34 10.88 10.59 29.43
CA VAL A 34 9.92 11.68 29.58
C VAL A 34 8.53 11.05 29.75
N ALA A 35 7.90 11.25 30.90
CA ALA A 35 6.51 10.88 31.11
C ALA A 35 5.66 11.73 30.16
N ILE A 36 5.17 11.11 29.08
CA ILE A 36 4.21 11.77 28.20
C ILE A 36 2.89 11.80 28.96
N GLU A 37 2.59 12.94 29.59
CA GLU A 37 1.25 13.19 30.10
C GLU A 37 0.25 13.06 28.95
N ALA A 38 -0.93 12.50 29.26
CA ALA A 38 -2.01 12.45 28.29
C ALA A 38 -2.28 13.88 27.79
N ALA A 39 -2.30 14.06 26.48
CA ALA A 39 -2.53 15.37 25.87
C ALA A 39 -3.81 15.99 26.46
N GLN A 40 -3.75 17.26 26.84
CA GLN A 40 -4.88 18.03 27.33
C GLN A 40 -5.25 19.11 26.30
N PRO A 41 -6.08 18.80 25.28
CA PRO A 41 -6.33 19.70 24.16
C PRO A 41 -6.89 21.07 24.59
N MET A 42 -7.57 21.12 25.73
CA MET A 42 -8.15 22.34 26.28
C MET A 42 -7.13 23.38 26.73
N LEU A 43 -5.85 23.01 26.90
CA LEU A 43 -4.78 23.96 27.21
C LEU A 43 -4.40 24.81 26.00
N ASP A 44 -4.42 24.20 24.80
CA ASP A 44 -3.92 24.83 23.57
C ASP A 44 -5.05 25.26 22.61
N PHE A 45 -6.25 24.67 22.73
CA PHE A 45 -7.35 24.87 21.80
C PHE A 45 -8.64 25.32 22.47
N THR A 46 -9.34 26.22 21.79
CA THR A 46 -10.69 26.65 22.17
C THR A 46 -11.69 25.51 21.96
N LYS A 47 -12.79 25.53 22.73
CA LYS A 47 -13.91 24.59 22.56
C LYS A 47 -14.44 24.56 21.12
N GLN A 48 -14.45 25.70 20.44
CA GLN A 48 -14.91 25.79 19.05
C GLN A 48 -13.97 25.08 18.07
N GLN A 49 -12.65 25.17 18.30
CA GLN A 49 -11.66 24.45 17.49
C GLN A 49 -11.78 22.93 17.68
N ILE A 50 -11.91 22.47 18.92
CA ILE A 50 -12.15 21.06 19.24
C ILE A 50 -13.44 20.57 18.58
N ALA A 51 -14.55 21.29 18.76
CA ALA A 51 -15.82 20.91 18.14
C ALA A 51 -15.76 20.87 16.59
N ARG A 52 -14.96 21.75 15.97
CA ARG A 52 -14.75 21.75 14.51
C ARG A 52 -13.93 20.54 14.06
N GLU A 53 -12.93 20.14 14.84
CA GLU A 53 -12.11 18.96 14.61
C GLU A 53 -12.94 17.67 14.75
N ASP A 54 -13.72 17.54 15.83
CA ASP A 54 -14.67 16.44 16.03
C ASP A 54 -15.67 16.33 14.87
N ALA A 55 -16.25 17.47 14.46
CA ALA A 55 -17.16 17.52 13.32
C ALA A 55 -16.47 17.06 12.03
N TYR A 56 -15.24 17.50 11.77
CA TYR A 56 -14.46 17.04 10.62
C TYR A 56 -14.21 15.54 10.66
N HIS A 57 -13.77 14.99 11.79
CA HIS A 57 -13.51 13.56 11.93
C HIS A 57 -14.76 12.72 11.73
N SER A 58 -15.89 13.15 12.28
CA SER A 58 -17.18 12.48 12.07
C SER A 58 -17.59 12.48 10.59
N ALA A 59 -17.26 13.54 9.85
CA ALA A 59 -17.60 13.67 8.43
C ALA A 59 -16.64 12.90 7.50
N VAL A 60 -15.35 12.80 7.83
CA VAL A 60 -14.33 12.19 6.95
C VAL A 60 -14.14 10.69 7.19
N ARG A 61 -14.45 10.18 8.39
CA ARG A 61 -14.29 8.76 8.73
C ARG A 61 -15.18 7.82 7.90
N PRO A 62 -16.48 8.09 7.66
CA PRO A 62 -17.35 7.19 6.90
C PRO A 62 -16.82 6.84 5.50
N PRO A 63 -16.41 7.78 4.62
CA PRO A 63 -15.82 7.40 3.34
C PRO A 63 -14.52 6.60 3.49
N GLY A 64 -13.70 6.89 4.50
CA GLY A 64 -12.49 6.11 4.78
C GLY A 64 -12.78 4.66 5.12
N TYR A 65 -13.72 4.40 6.02
CA TYR A 65 -14.14 3.04 6.37
C TYR A 65 -14.85 2.33 5.23
N ALA A 66 -15.69 3.03 4.46
CA ALA A 66 -16.32 2.47 3.26
C ALA A 66 -15.26 2.02 2.24
N SER A 67 -14.25 2.85 1.99
CA SER A 67 -13.12 2.51 1.10
C SER A 67 -12.34 1.31 1.61
N LEU A 68 -12.10 1.22 2.92
CA LEU A 68 -11.43 0.07 3.54
C LEU A 68 -12.25 -1.23 3.37
N VAL A 69 -13.54 -1.20 3.68
CA VAL A 69 -14.42 -2.36 3.54
C VAL A 69 -14.51 -2.79 2.09
N VAL A 70 -14.68 -1.85 1.16
CA VAL A 70 -14.75 -2.14 -0.28
C VAL A 70 -13.43 -2.71 -0.81
N SER A 71 -12.29 -2.12 -0.45
CA SER A 71 -10.99 -2.65 -0.89
C SER A 71 -10.72 -4.05 -0.34
N LEU A 72 -11.09 -4.32 0.91
CA LEU A 72 -10.98 -5.65 1.49
C LEU A 72 -11.91 -6.66 0.81
N MET A 73 -13.19 -6.29 0.58
CA MET A 73 -14.13 -7.16 -0.14
C MET A 73 -13.64 -7.48 -1.54
N VAL A 74 -13.10 -6.50 -2.26
CA VAL A 74 -12.52 -6.72 -3.60
C VAL A 74 -11.31 -7.64 -3.54
N ALA A 75 -10.40 -7.42 -2.59
CA ALA A 75 -9.22 -8.27 -2.43
C ALA A 75 -9.61 -9.72 -2.08
N LEU A 76 -10.56 -9.92 -1.16
CA LEU A 76 -11.07 -11.24 -0.80
C LEU A 76 -11.81 -11.90 -1.97
N ALA A 77 -12.66 -11.15 -2.68
CA ALA A 77 -13.39 -11.68 -3.83
C ALA A 77 -12.44 -12.08 -4.97
N LEU A 78 -11.45 -11.25 -5.31
CA LEU A 78 -10.51 -11.56 -6.38
C LEU A 78 -9.47 -12.61 -5.98
N GLY A 79 -9.03 -12.63 -4.72
CA GLY A 79 -7.97 -13.51 -4.23
C GLY A 79 -8.44 -14.87 -3.73
N LEU A 80 -9.62 -14.96 -3.11
CA LEU A 80 -10.15 -16.22 -2.56
C LEU A 80 -11.16 -16.91 -3.48
N THR A 81 -11.51 -16.30 -4.61
CA THR A 81 -12.39 -16.93 -5.61
C THR A 81 -11.68 -17.02 -6.96
N PRO A 82 -12.18 -17.84 -7.90
CA PRO A 82 -11.65 -17.93 -9.26
C PRO A 82 -11.79 -16.64 -10.08
N LEU A 83 -12.47 -15.60 -9.57
CA LEU A 83 -12.70 -14.36 -10.30
C LEU A 83 -11.38 -13.68 -10.68
N GLY A 84 -10.40 -13.61 -9.76
CA GLY A 84 -9.10 -13.00 -10.05
C GLY A 84 -8.38 -13.72 -11.19
N ALA A 85 -8.27 -15.05 -11.12
CA ALA A 85 -7.66 -15.87 -12.16
C ALA A 85 -8.35 -15.66 -13.52
N ARG A 86 -9.68 -15.68 -13.55
CA ARG A 86 -10.47 -15.45 -14.78
C ARG A 86 -10.25 -14.06 -15.36
N VAL A 87 -10.11 -13.03 -14.52
CA VAL A 87 -9.80 -11.65 -14.98
C VAL A 87 -8.41 -11.60 -15.61
N VAL A 88 -7.41 -12.20 -14.95
CA VAL A 88 -6.03 -12.24 -15.44
C VAL A 88 -5.93 -13.00 -16.77
N GLU A 89 -6.53 -14.18 -16.86
CA GLU A 89 -6.54 -15.00 -18.07
C GLU A 89 -7.20 -14.27 -19.24
N ARG A 90 -8.37 -13.66 -19.00
CA ARG A 90 -9.08 -12.89 -20.05
C ARG A 90 -8.33 -11.65 -20.48
N ALA A 91 -7.69 -10.94 -19.54
CA ALA A 91 -6.90 -9.76 -19.85
C ALA A 91 -5.70 -10.12 -20.76
N ALA A 92 -5.07 -11.27 -20.51
CA ALA A 92 -3.90 -11.71 -21.29
C ALA A 92 -4.22 -12.51 -22.56
N ALA A 93 -5.45 -13.04 -22.70
CA ALA A 93 -5.85 -13.87 -23.82
C ALA A 93 -5.60 -13.24 -25.21
N PRO A 94 -5.88 -11.94 -25.45
CA PRO A 94 -5.62 -11.31 -26.74
C PRO A 94 -4.15 -11.28 -27.16
N LEU A 95 -3.22 -11.35 -26.18
CA LEU A 95 -1.77 -11.32 -26.41
C LEU A 95 -1.13 -12.71 -26.27
N GLY A 96 -1.90 -13.77 -26.48
CA GLY A 96 -1.43 -15.16 -26.47
C GLY A 96 -1.28 -15.79 -25.08
N GLY A 97 -1.70 -15.10 -24.01
CA GLY A 97 -1.79 -15.69 -22.67
C GLY A 97 -0.44 -16.02 -22.01
N GLY A 98 0.68 -15.53 -22.54
CA GLY A 98 2.00 -15.72 -21.94
C GLY A 98 2.09 -15.15 -20.52
N TRP A 99 2.92 -15.76 -19.67
CA TRP A 99 3.01 -15.40 -18.24
C TRP A 99 3.35 -13.92 -18.00
N VAL A 100 4.17 -13.31 -18.87
CA VAL A 100 4.51 -11.88 -18.80
C VAL A 100 3.26 -11.04 -18.99
N TRP A 101 2.42 -11.35 -19.99
CA TRP A 101 1.17 -10.64 -20.24
C TRP A 101 0.13 -10.89 -19.15
N GLN A 102 0.09 -12.10 -18.58
CA GLN A 102 -0.72 -12.37 -17.39
C GLN A 102 -0.31 -11.50 -16.22
N VAL A 103 0.98 -11.32 -15.97
CA VAL A 103 1.46 -10.42 -14.92
C VAL A 103 1.12 -8.96 -15.22
N LEU A 104 1.49 -8.46 -16.40
CA LEU A 104 1.32 -7.05 -16.76
C LEU A 104 -0.16 -6.66 -16.85
N LEU A 105 -0.93 -7.34 -17.71
CA LEU A 105 -2.34 -7.00 -17.93
C LEU A 105 -3.22 -7.45 -16.77
N GLY A 106 -2.85 -8.53 -16.08
CA GLY A 106 -3.51 -8.93 -14.85
C GLY A 106 -3.34 -7.87 -13.74
N ALA A 107 -2.13 -7.36 -13.54
CA ALA A 107 -1.89 -6.28 -12.58
C ALA A 107 -2.71 -5.04 -12.91
N VAL A 108 -2.74 -4.62 -14.18
CA VAL A 108 -3.58 -3.50 -14.63
C VAL A 108 -5.05 -3.78 -14.33
N ALA A 109 -5.59 -4.92 -14.77
CA ALA A 109 -7.01 -5.21 -14.63
C ALA A 109 -7.45 -5.30 -13.16
N LEU A 110 -6.72 -6.03 -12.31
CA LEU A 110 -7.08 -6.22 -10.91
C LEU A 110 -6.97 -4.92 -10.11
N THR A 111 -5.89 -4.15 -10.30
CA THR A 111 -5.70 -2.88 -9.59
C THR A 111 -6.66 -1.81 -10.08
N LEU A 112 -7.00 -1.79 -11.37
CA LEU A 112 -7.99 -0.85 -11.92
C LEU A 112 -9.38 -1.13 -11.35
N VAL A 113 -9.79 -2.39 -11.21
CA VAL A 113 -11.06 -2.75 -10.56
C VAL A 113 -11.08 -2.24 -9.11
N GLY A 114 -10.03 -2.50 -8.35
CA GLY A 114 -9.91 -1.99 -6.98
C GLY A 114 -9.97 -0.46 -6.93
N ARG A 115 -9.21 0.22 -7.78
CA ARG A 115 -9.18 1.68 -7.85
C ARG A 115 -10.54 2.27 -8.20
N ALA A 116 -11.21 1.72 -9.22
CA ALA A 116 -12.52 2.19 -9.67
C ALA A 116 -13.59 2.06 -8.58
N LEU A 117 -13.55 0.98 -7.80
CA LEU A 117 -14.50 0.74 -6.71
C LEU A 117 -14.22 1.59 -5.47
N THR A 118 -12.97 2.00 -5.23
CA THR A 118 -12.61 2.89 -4.12
C THR A 118 -12.71 4.38 -4.46
N LEU A 119 -12.63 4.74 -5.75
CA LEU A 119 -12.59 6.11 -6.23
C LEU A 119 -13.78 6.99 -5.74
N PRO A 120 -15.04 6.52 -5.70
CA PRO A 120 -16.15 7.33 -5.22
C PRO A 120 -15.99 7.73 -3.75
N TRP A 121 -15.42 6.84 -2.92
CA TRP A 121 -15.18 7.10 -1.50
C TRP A 121 -14.05 8.12 -1.29
N ASP A 122 -13.00 8.06 -2.11
CA ASP A 122 -11.94 9.05 -2.10
C ASP A 122 -12.44 10.44 -2.51
N ALA A 123 -13.30 10.48 -3.53
CA ALA A 123 -13.96 11.72 -3.96
C ALA A 123 -14.86 12.28 -2.86
N TRP A 124 -15.60 11.43 -2.15
CA TRP A 124 -16.40 11.86 -1.00
C TRP A 124 -15.50 12.43 0.11
N ALA A 125 -14.43 11.75 0.50
CA ALA A 125 -13.48 12.26 1.49
C ALA A 125 -12.86 13.60 1.05
N GLU A 126 -12.58 13.76 -0.25
CA GLU A 126 -12.08 15.01 -0.81
C GLU A 126 -13.08 16.15 -0.72
N SER A 127 -14.36 15.87 -0.99
CA SER A 127 -15.43 16.85 -0.81
C SER A 127 -15.51 17.33 0.64
N VAL A 128 -15.32 16.43 1.62
CA VAL A 128 -15.28 16.76 3.05
C VAL A 128 -14.08 17.68 3.31
N ARG A 129 -12.87 17.29 2.91
CA ARG A 129 -11.66 18.12 3.11
C ARG A 129 -11.82 19.53 2.55
N ARG A 130 -12.41 19.68 1.36
CA ARG A 130 -12.71 20.99 0.77
C ARG A 130 -13.69 21.81 1.60
N ARG A 131 -14.80 21.20 2.04
CA ARG A 131 -15.80 21.89 2.89
C ARG A 131 -15.20 22.42 4.20
N TYR A 132 -14.22 21.71 4.76
CA TYR A 132 -13.54 22.13 5.98
C TYR A 132 -12.35 23.07 5.76
N GLY A 133 -12.02 23.40 4.50
CA GLY A 133 -10.90 24.27 4.14
C GLY A 133 -9.53 23.60 4.20
N LEU A 134 -9.47 22.27 4.27
CA LEU A 134 -8.25 21.48 4.36
C LEU A 134 -7.68 21.07 2.99
N SER A 135 -8.37 21.42 1.92
CA SER A 135 -7.94 21.16 0.54
C SER A 135 -8.27 22.37 -0.34
N THR A 136 -7.24 22.94 -0.96
CA THR A 136 -7.33 24.10 -1.88
C THR A 136 -7.22 23.70 -3.34
N ARG A 137 -6.92 22.42 -3.64
CA ARG A 137 -6.73 21.94 -5.02
C ARG A 137 -8.04 21.98 -5.82
N SER A 138 -7.98 22.11 -7.14
CA SER A 138 -9.14 21.94 -8.01
C SER A 138 -9.52 20.46 -8.16
N TRP A 139 -10.72 20.15 -8.66
CA TRP A 139 -11.11 18.75 -8.94
C TRP A 139 -10.24 18.14 -10.05
N GLY A 140 -9.86 18.94 -11.06
CA GLY A 140 -8.93 18.51 -12.09
C GLY A 140 -7.54 18.16 -11.52
N GLY A 141 -7.04 18.98 -10.59
CA GLY A 141 -5.80 18.68 -9.87
C GLY A 141 -5.90 17.39 -9.06
N TRP A 142 -7.03 17.17 -8.37
CA TRP A 142 -7.28 15.92 -7.64
C TRP A 142 -7.26 14.69 -8.57
N VAL A 143 -7.95 14.74 -9.71
CA VAL A 143 -7.96 13.63 -10.68
C VAL A 143 -6.56 13.38 -11.23
N ALA A 144 -5.81 14.44 -11.55
CA ALA A 144 -4.43 14.31 -12.01
C ALA A 144 -3.53 13.64 -10.95
N ASP A 145 -3.66 14.02 -9.68
CA ASP A 145 -2.91 13.39 -8.58
C ASP A 145 -3.30 11.92 -8.39
N VAL A 146 -4.59 11.60 -8.49
CA VAL A 146 -5.08 10.22 -8.46
C VAL A 146 -4.52 9.39 -9.61
N ALA A 147 -4.51 9.93 -10.83
CA ALA A 147 -4.01 9.25 -12.01
C ALA A 147 -2.49 9.03 -11.93
N LYS A 148 -1.72 10.06 -11.53
CA LYS A 148 -0.27 9.95 -11.30
C LYS A 148 0.05 8.92 -10.22
N GLY A 149 -0.66 8.98 -9.09
CA GLY A 149 -0.50 8.03 -7.98
C GLY A 149 -0.78 6.60 -8.40
N TYR A 150 -1.88 6.38 -9.13
CA TYR A 150 -2.20 5.07 -9.70
C TYR A 150 -1.12 4.59 -10.68
N GLY A 151 -0.67 5.44 -11.60
CA GLY A 151 0.36 5.09 -12.58
C GLY A 151 1.69 4.68 -11.94
N VAL A 152 2.18 5.47 -10.98
CA VAL A 152 3.41 5.16 -10.23
C VAL A 152 3.26 3.84 -9.48
N GLY A 153 2.17 3.66 -8.73
CA GLY A 153 1.91 2.42 -7.97
C GLY A 153 1.78 1.19 -8.88
N LEU A 154 1.13 1.34 -10.04
CA LEU A 154 0.98 0.29 -11.03
C LEU A 154 2.33 -0.15 -11.62
N VAL A 155 3.19 0.79 -12.00
CA VAL A 155 4.54 0.49 -12.52
C VAL A 155 5.36 -0.28 -11.48
N LEU A 156 5.40 0.20 -10.24
CA LEU A 156 6.11 -0.50 -9.16
C LEU A 156 5.54 -1.91 -8.93
N THR A 157 4.21 -2.05 -8.93
CA THR A 157 3.54 -3.35 -8.77
C THR A 157 3.91 -4.31 -9.89
N MET A 158 3.89 -3.87 -11.15
CA MET A 158 4.26 -4.70 -12.30
C MET A 158 5.71 -5.15 -12.24
N VAL A 159 6.65 -4.26 -11.88
CA VAL A 159 8.07 -4.59 -11.74
C VAL A 159 8.26 -5.65 -10.66
N VAL A 160 7.68 -5.44 -9.48
CA VAL A 160 7.77 -6.39 -8.37
C VAL A 160 7.18 -7.75 -8.76
N LEU A 161 5.99 -7.77 -9.37
CA LEU A 161 5.37 -9.03 -9.81
C LEU A 161 6.18 -9.74 -10.88
N LEU A 162 6.75 -9.03 -11.87
CA LEU A 162 7.60 -9.64 -12.89
C LEU A 162 8.84 -10.29 -12.27
N VAL A 163 9.48 -9.62 -11.30
CA VAL A 163 10.65 -10.17 -10.61
C VAL A 163 10.24 -11.39 -9.79
N VAL A 164 9.21 -11.29 -8.95
CA VAL A 164 8.80 -12.39 -8.07
C VAL A 164 8.32 -13.61 -8.87
N VAL A 165 7.44 -13.40 -9.86
CA VAL A 165 6.94 -14.48 -10.71
C VAL A 165 8.07 -15.05 -11.58
N GLY A 166 8.94 -14.20 -12.12
CA GLY A 166 10.11 -14.63 -12.90
C GLY A 166 11.06 -15.51 -12.07
N LEU A 167 11.37 -15.10 -10.84
CA LEU A 167 12.19 -15.90 -9.91
C LEU A 167 11.52 -17.22 -9.54
N ALA A 168 10.22 -17.20 -9.25
CA ALA A 168 9.45 -18.41 -8.91
C ALA A 168 9.43 -19.40 -10.08
N ARG A 169 9.39 -18.90 -11.32
CA ARG A 169 9.47 -19.73 -12.54
C ARG A 169 10.88 -20.23 -12.82
N TRP A 170 11.90 -19.48 -12.46
CA TRP A 170 13.30 -19.86 -12.67
C TRP A 170 13.80 -20.89 -11.65
N SER A 171 13.47 -20.72 -10.37
CA SER A 171 13.92 -21.62 -9.30
C SER A 171 12.85 -21.81 -8.24
N SER A 172 12.20 -22.99 -8.24
CA SER A 172 11.16 -23.34 -7.27
C SER A 172 11.68 -23.45 -5.83
N GLN A 173 12.99 -23.63 -5.64
CA GLN A 173 13.60 -23.82 -4.31
C GLN A 173 14.19 -22.53 -3.72
N TRP A 174 14.71 -21.62 -4.54
CA TRP A 174 15.47 -20.45 -4.08
C TRP A 174 14.78 -19.11 -4.32
N TRP A 175 13.65 -19.08 -5.05
CA TRP A 175 12.96 -17.83 -5.40
C TRP A 175 12.61 -16.96 -4.18
N TRP A 176 12.27 -17.56 -3.05
CA TRP A 176 11.88 -16.82 -1.83
C TRP A 176 13.09 -16.12 -1.20
N ALA A 177 14.26 -16.77 -1.17
CA ALA A 177 15.48 -16.22 -0.59
C ALA A 177 16.03 -15.09 -1.47
N LEU A 178 16.08 -15.32 -2.78
CA LEU A 178 16.50 -14.31 -3.75
C LEU A 178 15.50 -13.16 -3.84
N GLY A 179 14.20 -13.46 -3.82
CA GLY A 179 13.13 -12.47 -3.79
C GLY A 179 13.19 -11.61 -2.53
N ALA A 180 13.48 -12.20 -1.36
CA ALA A 180 13.70 -11.45 -0.13
C ALA A 180 14.95 -10.56 -0.19
N ALA A 181 16.08 -11.06 -0.72
CA ALA A 181 17.31 -10.28 -0.87
C ALA A 181 17.12 -9.11 -1.85
N ILE A 182 16.54 -9.36 -3.02
CA ILE A 182 16.21 -8.33 -4.01
C ILE A 182 15.19 -7.34 -3.43
N GLY A 183 14.17 -7.83 -2.72
CA GLY A 183 13.18 -7.00 -2.03
C GLY A 183 13.82 -6.07 -1.00
N ALA A 184 14.75 -6.56 -0.19
CA ALA A 184 15.48 -5.75 0.79
C ALA A 184 16.31 -4.65 0.12
N VAL A 185 17.05 -4.99 -0.94
CA VAL A 185 17.80 -4.01 -1.74
C VAL A 185 16.86 -3.00 -2.39
N LEU A 186 15.75 -3.46 -2.97
CA LEU A 186 14.78 -2.60 -3.62
C LEU A 186 14.13 -1.64 -2.62
N VAL A 187 13.77 -2.10 -1.43
CA VAL A 187 13.26 -1.22 -0.35
C VAL A 187 14.30 -0.17 0.02
N ALA A 188 15.57 -0.55 0.21
CA ALA A 188 16.62 0.40 0.51
C ALA A 188 16.78 1.44 -0.61
N VAL A 189 16.95 0.99 -1.85
CA VAL A 189 17.11 1.87 -3.02
C VAL A 189 15.91 2.79 -3.21
N VAL A 190 14.69 2.24 -3.17
CA VAL A 190 13.47 3.03 -3.33
C VAL A 190 13.32 4.03 -2.19
N SER A 191 13.71 3.72 -0.96
CA SER A 191 13.64 4.67 0.16
C SER A 191 14.49 5.93 -0.07
N PHE A 192 15.66 5.78 -0.70
CA PHE A 192 16.50 6.92 -1.09
C PHE A 192 16.07 7.57 -2.40
N ALA A 193 15.57 6.79 -3.36
CA ALA A 193 15.13 7.31 -4.65
C ALA A 193 13.78 8.01 -4.58
N TYR A 194 12.91 7.62 -3.64
CA TYR A 194 11.55 8.15 -3.49
C TYR A 194 11.51 9.69 -3.41
N PRO A 195 12.26 10.37 -2.53
CA PRO A 195 12.24 11.83 -2.46
C PRO A 195 12.75 12.52 -3.72
N VAL A 196 13.63 11.87 -4.49
CA VAL A 196 14.27 12.48 -5.67
C VAL A 196 13.52 12.17 -6.97
N VAL A 197 12.84 11.03 -7.05
CA VAL A 197 12.22 10.53 -8.29
C VAL A 197 10.70 10.54 -8.20
N VAL A 198 10.13 10.18 -7.05
CA VAL A 198 8.68 10.02 -6.90
C VAL A 198 8.06 11.31 -6.41
N GLU A 199 8.59 11.93 -5.36
CA GLU A 199 8.00 13.15 -4.82
C GLU A 199 7.92 14.31 -5.82
N PRO A 200 8.89 14.55 -6.73
CA PRO A 200 8.79 15.64 -7.71
C PRO A 200 7.67 15.47 -8.74
N VAL A 201 7.12 14.26 -8.89
CA VAL A 201 5.94 13.99 -9.72
C VAL A 201 4.67 14.60 -9.09
N PHE A 202 4.67 14.75 -7.77
CA PHE A 202 3.54 15.27 -7.00
C PHE A 202 3.74 16.71 -6.54
N ASN A 203 4.98 17.09 -6.22
CA ASN A 203 5.31 18.37 -5.60
C ASN A 203 6.35 19.13 -6.42
N LYS A 204 6.28 20.46 -6.34
CA LYS A 204 7.36 21.32 -6.80
C LYS A 204 8.23 21.65 -5.60
N PHE A 205 9.52 21.38 -5.73
CA PHE A 205 10.52 21.75 -4.74
C PHE A 205 11.26 22.99 -5.24
N GLU A 206 11.44 23.96 -4.36
CA GLU A 206 12.26 25.16 -4.56
C GLU A 206 13.52 25.07 -3.69
#